data_AF-A0A087SPU0-F1
#
_entry.id   AF-A0A087SPU0-F1
#
_cell.length_a   1.000
_cell.length_b   1.000
_cell.length_c   1.000
_cell.angle_alpha   90.00
_cell.angle_beta   90.00
_cell.angle_gamma   90.00
#
_symmetry.space_group_name_H-M   'P 1'
#
loop_
_entity.id
_entity.type
_entity.pdbx_description
1 polymer ?
#
loop_
_entity_poly.entity_id
_entity_poly.type
_entity_poly.pdbx_seq_one_letter_code
_entity_poly.pdbx_strand_id
1 'polypeptide(L)'
;MVSSRAGKGYAFPKGGWELDESLEDAARRETVEEAGVRGTLETPGLGRFDFSSSKLGRGGEPQRGAAFMFVLHVSEELQSWPESEERVREWVPLKLAPARCRYAWMRDALECWVAARGWPPLDPGRHSPSLVWTVGGKVEGDRQHPPESVSVAL
;
A
#
# COMPACT_ATOMS: atom_id res chain seq x y z
N MET A 1 -0.66 -6.43 -4.26
CA MET A 1 0.76 -6.37 -3.81
C MET A 1 1.63 -7.18 -4.75
N VAL A 2 2.95 -7.00 -4.73
CA VAL A 2 3.92 -7.74 -5.55
C VAL A 2 5.07 -8.30 -4.71
N SER A 3 5.67 -9.41 -5.15
CA SER A 3 6.85 -9.99 -4.48
C SER A 3 8.06 -9.05 -4.50
N SER A 4 8.86 -9.07 -3.45
CA SER A 4 10.13 -8.33 -3.43
C SER A 4 11.21 -9.04 -4.26
N ARG A 5 11.94 -8.29 -5.09
CA ARG A 5 13.16 -8.72 -5.84
C ARG A 5 14.18 -9.44 -4.94
N ALA A 6 14.26 -9.07 -3.66
CA ALA A 6 15.19 -9.67 -2.70
C ALA A 6 14.66 -10.95 -2.01
N GLY A 7 13.54 -11.50 -2.50
CA GLY A 7 13.01 -12.81 -2.09
C GLY A 7 12.36 -12.88 -0.71
N LYS A 8 12.21 -11.76 0.01
CA LYS A 8 11.62 -11.73 1.36
C LYS A 8 10.48 -10.73 1.46
N GLY A 9 9.25 -11.26 1.41
CA GLY A 9 8.00 -10.52 1.66
C GLY A 9 7.43 -9.81 0.42
N TYR A 10 6.32 -9.12 0.64
CA TYR A 10 5.60 -8.37 -0.39
C TYR A 10 5.76 -6.87 -0.20
N ALA A 11 5.54 -6.12 -1.27
CA ALA A 11 5.48 -4.67 -1.26
C ALA A 11 4.37 -4.20 -2.19
N PHE A 12 4.04 -2.92 -2.06
CA PHE A 12 3.24 -2.19 -3.02
C PHE A 12 4.13 -1.78 -4.23
N PRO A 13 3.59 -1.77 -5.46
CA PRO A 13 4.29 -1.23 -6.63
C PRO A 13 4.94 0.12 -6.36
N LYS A 14 6.20 0.28 -6.78
CA LYS A 14 6.95 1.51 -6.59
C LYS A 14 8.21 1.55 -7.44
N GLY A 15 8.53 2.74 -7.94
CA GLY A 15 9.84 3.03 -8.52
C GLY A 15 10.16 4.51 -8.55
N GLY A 16 11.12 4.87 -9.38
CA GLY A 16 11.54 6.26 -9.54
C GLY A 16 10.48 7.06 -10.29
N TRP A 17 10.49 8.37 -10.10
CA TRP A 17 9.83 9.28 -11.02
C TRP A 17 10.90 10.05 -11.81
N GLU A 18 10.69 10.19 -13.11
CA GLU A 18 11.56 10.96 -14.00
C GLU A 18 11.22 12.47 -13.93
N LEU A 19 12.14 13.32 -14.39
CA LEU A 19 11.96 14.78 -14.33
C LEU A 19 10.84 15.30 -15.25
N ASP A 20 10.45 14.51 -16.24
CA ASP A 20 9.45 14.84 -17.27
C ASP A 20 8.08 14.18 -17.03
N GLU A 21 7.88 13.49 -15.89
CA GLU A 21 6.60 12.88 -15.52
C GLU A 21 6.05 13.40 -14.19
N SER A 22 4.72 13.35 -14.03
CA SER A 22 4.07 13.63 -12.75
C SER A 22 4.22 12.43 -11.79
N LEU A 23 4.02 12.66 -10.49
CA LEU A 23 4.03 11.58 -9.50
C LEU A 23 2.90 10.56 -9.77
N GLU A 24 1.76 11.04 -10.24
CA GLU A 24 0.62 10.23 -10.64
C GLU A 24 0.94 9.36 -11.87
N ASP A 25 1.62 9.92 -12.87
CA ASP A 25 2.03 9.18 -14.06
C ASP A 25 3.06 8.10 -13.70
N ALA A 26 4.04 8.44 -12.87
CA ALA A 26 4.99 7.47 -12.33
C ALA A 26 4.28 6.33 -11.58
N ALA A 27 3.34 6.65 -10.68
CA ALA A 27 2.58 5.63 -9.94
C ALA A 27 1.77 4.70 -10.86
N ARG A 28 1.16 5.25 -11.92
CA ARG A 28 0.43 4.46 -12.94
C ARG A 28 1.37 3.54 -13.72
N ARG A 29 2.50 4.08 -14.19
CA ARG A 29 3.52 3.34 -14.94
C ARG A 29 4.06 2.18 -14.10
N GLU A 30 4.50 2.45 -12.88
CA GLU A 30 5.06 1.45 -11.95
C GLU A 30 4.06 0.35 -11.60
N THR A 31 2.77 0.70 -11.45
CA THR A 31 1.74 -0.30 -11.17
C THR A 31 1.49 -1.23 -12.37
N VAL A 32 1.60 -0.72 -13.60
CA VAL A 32 1.57 -1.55 -14.80
C VAL A 32 2.84 -2.39 -14.90
N GLU A 33 4.01 -1.80 -14.67
CA GLU A 33 5.32 -2.46 -14.81
C GLU A 33 5.52 -3.58 -13.79
N GLU A 34 5.28 -3.32 -12.49
CA GLU A 34 5.53 -4.31 -11.43
C GLU A 34 4.36 -5.27 -11.22
N ALA A 35 3.11 -4.80 -11.36
CA ALA A 35 1.92 -5.58 -11.02
C ALA A 35 1.03 -5.91 -12.22
N GLY A 36 1.17 -5.27 -13.37
CA GLY A 36 0.30 -5.51 -14.51
C GLY A 36 -1.16 -5.15 -14.24
N VAL A 37 -1.43 -4.06 -13.51
CA VAL A 37 -2.81 -3.59 -13.28
C VAL A 37 -2.95 -2.12 -13.67
N ARG A 38 -4.14 -1.75 -14.13
CA ARG A 38 -4.52 -0.37 -14.47
C ARG A 38 -5.77 0.03 -13.71
N GLY A 39 -5.97 1.33 -13.58
CA GLY A 39 -7.07 1.86 -12.80
C GLY A 39 -7.10 3.39 -12.74
N THR A 40 -7.89 3.90 -11.81
CA THR A 40 -7.99 5.33 -11.52
C THR A 40 -7.36 5.62 -10.16
N LEU A 41 -6.41 6.56 -10.12
CA LEU A 41 -5.85 7.01 -8.85
C LEU A 41 -6.89 7.85 -8.09
N GLU A 42 -7.01 7.58 -6.79
CA GLU A 42 -7.69 8.45 -5.85
C GLU A 42 -6.91 9.77 -5.70
N THR A 43 -7.63 10.89 -5.70
CA THR A 43 -7.04 12.21 -5.50
C THR A 43 -7.70 12.92 -4.30
N PRO A 44 -6.90 13.61 -3.45
CA PRO A 44 -5.44 13.67 -3.47
C PRO A 44 -4.78 12.33 -3.08
N GLY A 45 -3.51 12.14 -3.46
CA GLY A 45 -2.71 11.01 -2.96
C GLY A 45 -2.56 11.03 -1.43
N LEU A 46 -2.09 9.93 -0.84
CA LEU A 46 -1.94 9.77 0.61
C LEU A 46 -0.86 10.67 1.22
N GLY A 47 0.01 11.24 0.38
CA GLY A 47 1.06 12.17 0.78
C GLY A 47 2.45 11.55 0.76
N ARG A 48 3.38 12.23 1.43
CA ARG A 48 4.81 11.89 1.48
C ARG A 48 5.12 11.00 2.69
N PHE A 49 5.87 9.93 2.44
CA PHE A 49 6.38 9.01 3.46
C PHE A 49 7.90 8.93 3.36
N ASP A 50 8.59 9.38 4.42
CA ASP A 50 10.04 9.28 4.49
C ASP A 50 10.47 7.87 4.90
N PHE A 51 11.56 7.37 4.32
CA PHE A 51 12.10 6.05 4.63
C PHE A 51 13.62 6.02 4.67
N SER A 52 14.17 5.09 5.45
CA SER A 52 15.59 4.74 5.42
C SER A 52 15.80 3.50 4.57
N SER A 53 16.64 3.60 3.55
CA SER A 53 17.10 2.46 2.77
C SER A 53 18.11 1.66 3.58
N SER A 54 18.06 0.34 3.43
CA SER A 54 19.12 -0.55 3.94
C SER A 54 20.42 -0.44 3.14
N LYS A 55 20.43 0.29 2.01
CA LYS A 55 21.65 0.61 1.27
C LYS A 55 22.40 1.73 2.00
N LEU A 56 23.68 1.50 2.24
CA LEU A 56 24.60 2.48 2.80
C LEU A 56 24.92 3.56 1.75
N GLY A 57 24.94 4.82 2.18
CA GLY A 57 25.39 5.96 1.39
C GLY A 57 26.91 6.11 1.44
N ARG A 58 27.44 7.11 0.70
CA ARG A 58 28.84 7.52 0.84
C ARG A 58 29.03 8.05 2.27
N GLY A 59 29.74 7.30 3.11
CA GLY A 59 29.98 7.66 4.51
C GLY A 59 29.49 6.64 5.54
N GLY A 60 28.88 5.52 5.13
CA GLY A 60 28.51 4.46 6.07
C GLY A 60 27.12 4.61 6.71
N GLU A 61 26.41 5.70 6.41
CA GLU A 61 25.06 5.97 6.92
C GLU A 61 23.96 5.42 6.00
N PRO A 62 22.80 4.99 6.55
CA PRO A 62 21.64 4.61 5.76
C PRO A 62 21.16 5.77 4.88
N GLN A 63 20.92 5.49 3.59
CA GLN A 63 20.36 6.52 2.69
C GLN A 63 18.93 6.83 3.09
N ARG A 64 18.59 8.12 3.19
CA ARG A 64 17.22 8.59 3.39
C ARG A 64 16.58 8.85 2.05
N GLY A 65 15.32 8.44 1.91
CA GLY A 65 14.50 8.67 0.74
C GLY A 65 13.09 9.09 1.14
N ALA A 66 12.31 9.44 0.13
CA ALA A 66 10.90 9.73 0.29
C ALA A 66 10.11 9.10 -0.83
N ALA A 67 8.92 8.62 -0.47
CA ALA A 67 7.96 8.06 -1.39
C ALA A 67 6.66 8.88 -1.31
N PHE A 68 5.96 8.95 -2.43
CA PHE A 68 4.60 9.46 -2.50
C PHE A 68 3.68 8.27 -2.79
N MET A 69 2.65 8.10 -1.98
CA MET A 69 1.78 6.93 -2.09
C MET A 69 0.39 7.34 -2.56
N PHE A 70 -0.17 6.54 -3.46
CA PHE A 70 -1.47 6.78 -4.06
C PHE A 70 -2.33 5.53 -3.92
N VAL A 71 -3.65 5.69 -3.95
CA VAL A 71 -4.58 4.55 -3.98
C VAL A 71 -5.04 4.39 -5.42
N LEU A 72 -4.83 3.22 -6.00
CA LEU A 72 -5.35 2.89 -7.32
C LEU A 72 -6.61 2.04 -7.19
N HIS A 73 -7.72 2.54 -7.73
CA HIS A 73 -8.92 1.75 -7.97
C HIS A 73 -8.73 0.93 -9.24
N VAL A 74 -8.36 -0.33 -9.07
CA VAL A 74 -8.04 -1.26 -10.16
C VAL A 74 -9.29 -1.54 -11.00
N SER A 75 -9.17 -1.36 -12.31
CA SER A 75 -10.22 -1.62 -13.31
C SER A 75 -9.82 -2.66 -14.34
N GLU A 76 -8.53 -2.96 -14.48
CA GLU A 76 -8.02 -3.93 -15.45
C GLU A 76 -6.82 -4.70 -14.87
N GLU A 77 -6.82 -6.01 -15.07
CA GLU A 77 -5.70 -6.90 -14.81
C GLU A 77 -5.12 -7.41 -16.12
N LEU A 78 -3.84 -7.13 -16.36
CA LEU A 78 -3.13 -7.60 -17.54
C LEU A 78 -2.69 -9.06 -17.35
N GLN A 79 -2.80 -9.85 -18.43
CA GLN A 79 -2.32 -11.23 -18.48
C GLN A 79 -0.79 -11.29 -18.59
N SER A 80 -0.19 -10.32 -19.26
CA SER A 80 1.26 -10.14 -19.39
C SER A 80 1.61 -8.68 -19.09
N TRP A 81 2.74 -8.47 -18.44
CA TRP A 81 3.20 -7.14 -18.05
C TRP A 81 4.73 -7.11 -17.94
N PRO A 82 5.37 -5.93 -17.98
CA PRO A 82 6.82 -5.80 -18.14
C PRO A 82 7.67 -6.61 -17.16
N GLU A 83 7.32 -6.66 -15.87
CA GLU A 83 8.07 -7.40 -14.86
C GLU A 83 7.45 -8.76 -14.48
N SER A 84 6.58 -9.35 -15.30
CA SER A 84 5.85 -10.58 -14.92
C SER A 84 6.75 -11.79 -14.64
N GLU A 85 7.99 -11.78 -15.14
CA GLU A 85 8.98 -12.83 -14.86
C GLU A 85 9.77 -12.58 -13.56
N GLU A 86 9.80 -11.34 -13.06
CA GLU A 86 10.55 -10.94 -11.86
C GLU A 86 9.65 -10.69 -10.64
N ARG A 87 8.35 -10.52 -10.87
CA ARG A 87 7.34 -10.13 -9.89
C ARG A 87 6.16 -11.08 -9.91
N VAL A 88 5.73 -11.50 -8.73
CA VAL A 88 4.47 -12.21 -8.54
C VAL A 88 3.45 -11.23 -7.98
N ARG A 89 2.39 -10.94 -8.74
CA ARG A 89 1.21 -10.21 -8.24
C ARG A 89 0.42 -11.12 -7.30
N GLU A 90 0.01 -10.56 -6.16
CA GLU A 90 -0.94 -11.20 -5.27
C GLU A 90 -1.99 -10.20 -4.77
N TRP A 91 -3.26 -10.61 -4.86
CA TRP A 91 -4.38 -9.95 -4.21
C TRP A 91 -4.44 -10.37 -2.75
N VAL A 92 -4.20 -9.42 -1.86
CA VAL A 92 -4.13 -9.65 -0.42
C VAL A 92 -5.30 -8.94 0.24
N PRO A 93 -6.12 -9.61 1.07
CA PRO A 93 -7.15 -8.94 1.85
C PRO A 93 -6.56 -7.80 2.68
N LEU A 94 -7.24 -6.67 2.72
CA LEU A 94 -6.77 -5.45 3.36
C LEU A 94 -6.21 -5.68 4.78
N LYS A 95 -6.92 -6.47 5.61
CA LYS A 95 -6.51 -6.84 6.98
C LYS A 95 -5.20 -7.64 7.07
N LEU A 96 -4.80 -8.34 6.01
CA LEU A 96 -3.58 -9.15 5.96
C LEU A 96 -2.40 -8.41 5.32
N ALA A 97 -2.67 -7.32 4.61
CA ALA A 97 -1.64 -6.57 3.90
C ALA A 97 -0.51 -6.04 4.82
N PRO A 98 -0.78 -5.48 6.02
CA PRO A 98 0.29 -5.06 6.92
C PRO A 98 1.24 -6.20 7.31
N ALA A 99 0.70 -7.38 7.64
CA ALA A 99 1.51 -8.53 8.04
C ALA A 99 2.41 -9.07 6.91
N ARG A 100 2.01 -8.88 5.65
CA ARG A 100 2.79 -9.32 4.47
C ARG A 100 3.72 -8.23 3.91
N CYS A 101 3.45 -6.97 4.24
CA CYS A 101 4.18 -5.83 3.71
C CYS A 101 5.54 -5.68 4.41
N ARG A 102 6.60 -5.77 3.60
CA ARG A 102 7.99 -5.69 4.04
C ARG A 102 8.34 -4.34 4.67
N TYR A 103 7.86 -3.25 4.09
CA TYR A 103 8.31 -1.90 4.41
C TYR A 103 7.39 -1.23 5.44
N ALA A 104 7.97 -0.75 6.53
CA ALA A 104 7.22 -0.07 7.60
C ALA A 104 6.44 1.14 7.08
N TRP A 105 7.11 2.01 6.32
CA TRP A 105 6.49 3.22 5.77
C TRP A 105 5.28 2.93 4.87
N MET A 106 5.25 1.78 4.20
CA MET A 106 4.09 1.35 3.40
C MET A 106 2.93 0.85 4.27
N ARG A 107 3.24 0.23 5.42
CA ARG A 107 2.22 -0.15 6.40
C ARG A 107 1.60 1.10 7.02
N ASP A 108 2.43 2.07 7.39
CA ASP A 108 1.99 3.35 7.92
C ASP A 108 1.07 4.08 6.92
N ALA A 109 1.42 4.09 5.64
CA ALA A 109 0.57 4.65 4.59
C ALA A 109 -0.79 3.94 4.45
N LEU A 110 -0.79 2.60 4.49
CA LEU A 110 -2.01 1.81 4.45
C LEU A 110 -2.90 2.07 5.68
N GLU A 111 -2.32 2.17 6.86
CA GLU A 111 -3.01 2.48 8.11
C GLU A 111 -3.59 3.91 8.11
N CYS A 112 -2.82 4.89 7.61
CA CYS A 112 -3.30 6.27 7.41
C CYS A 112 -4.52 6.31 6.48
N TRP A 113 -4.48 5.57 5.36
CA TRP A 113 -5.61 5.51 4.44
C TRP A 113 -6.84 4.88 5.10
N VAL A 114 -6.69 3.75 5.79
CA VAL A 114 -7.78 3.08 6.53
C VAL A 114 -8.39 4.00 7.59
N ALA A 115 -7.55 4.71 8.35
CA ALA A 115 -8.00 5.67 9.35
C ALA A 115 -8.76 6.85 8.71
N ALA A 116 -8.27 7.38 7.59
CA ALA A 116 -8.92 8.47 6.85
C ALA A 116 -10.30 8.07 6.31
N ARG A 117 -10.53 6.78 6.04
CA ARG A 117 -11.85 6.24 5.68
C ARG A 117 -12.80 6.05 6.86
N GLY A 118 -12.33 6.21 8.10
CA GLY A 118 -13.11 5.88 9.30
C GLY A 118 -13.34 4.38 9.49
N TRP A 119 -12.51 3.54 8.86
CA TRP A 119 -12.59 2.09 8.98
C TRP A 119 -11.90 1.59 10.26
N PRO A 120 -12.28 0.39 10.77
CA PRO A 120 -11.57 -0.20 11.90
C PRO A 120 -10.07 -0.39 11.61
N PRO A 121 -9.20 -0.25 12.63
CA PRO A 121 -7.77 -0.52 12.49
C PRO A 121 -7.50 -1.93 11.96
N LEU A 122 -6.46 -2.07 11.12
CA LEU A 122 -6.10 -3.35 10.49
C LEU A 122 -5.53 -4.38 11.48
N ASP A 123 -5.02 -3.92 12.62
CA ASP A 123 -4.58 -4.78 13.72
C ASP A 123 -5.17 -4.30 15.06
N PRO A 124 -6.20 -4.96 15.60
CA PRO A 124 -6.72 -4.65 16.94
C PRO A 124 -5.79 -5.14 18.07
N GLY A 125 -4.71 -5.86 17.77
CA GLY A 125 -3.88 -6.60 18.73
C GLY A 125 -2.56 -5.95 19.15
N ARG A 126 -2.11 -4.86 18.53
CA ARG A 126 -0.89 -4.14 18.96
C ARG A 126 -1.24 -3.04 19.95
N HIS A 127 -1.45 -3.44 21.20
CA HIS A 127 -1.80 -2.65 22.39
C HIS A 127 -3.27 -2.19 22.53
N SER A 128 -4.07 -3.05 23.15
CA SER A 128 -4.80 -2.66 24.37
C SER A 128 -5.07 -3.91 25.22
N PRO A 129 -4.46 -4.06 26.41
CA PRO A 129 -5.00 -5.00 27.37
C PRO A 129 -6.32 -4.42 27.86
N SER A 130 -7.40 -5.18 27.63
CA SER A 130 -8.72 -4.99 28.25
C SER A 130 -9.51 -3.78 27.75
N LEU A 131 -10.26 -3.94 26.65
CA LEU A 131 -11.59 -3.33 26.59
C LEU A 131 -12.61 -4.34 26.07
N VAL A 132 -13.38 -4.88 27.01
CA VAL A 132 -14.62 -5.63 26.77
C VAL A 132 -15.63 -4.66 26.18
N TRP A 133 -16.11 -4.91 24.96
CA TRP A 133 -17.33 -4.25 24.47
C TRP A 133 -18.52 -5.16 24.77
N THR A 134 -19.37 -4.73 25.69
CA THR A 134 -20.74 -5.25 25.85
C THR A 134 -21.62 -4.78 24.69
N VAL A 135 -22.49 -5.66 24.20
CA VAL A 135 -23.51 -5.37 23.18
C VAL A 135 -24.49 -4.33 23.72
N GLY A 136 -24.64 -3.21 22.99
CA GLY A 136 -25.73 -2.26 23.24
C GLY A 136 -25.63 -1.01 22.37
N GLY A 137 -26.58 -0.84 21.46
CA GLY A 137 -26.86 0.46 20.83
C GLY A 137 -26.75 0.47 19.31
N LYS A 138 -27.91 0.51 18.66
CA LYS A 138 -28.11 0.80 17.24
C LYS A 138 -27.45 2.15 16.90
N VAL A 139 -26.43 2.14 16.04
CA VAL A 139 -25.96 3.34 15.35
C VAL A 139 -26.32 3.20 13.89
N GLU A 140 -27.36 3.92 13.51
CA GLU A 140 -27.78 4.18 12.15
C GLU A 140 -26.85 5.26 11.60
N GLY A 141 -26.20 4.97 10.48
CA GLY A 141 -25.20 5.82 9.86
C GLY A 141 -24.26 4.94 9.05
N ASP A 142 -24.33 5.06 7.73
CA ASP A 142 -23.54 4.32 6.72
C ASP A 142 -22.04 4.30 7.07
N ARG A 143 -21.62 3.32 7.87
CA ARG A 143 -20.23 2.89 7.94
C ARG A 143 -20.08 1.85 6.83
N GLN A 144 -19.62 2.30 5.67
CA GLN A 144 -19.18 1.37 4.64
C GLN A 144 -18.09 0.48 5.23
N HIS A 145 -18.46 -0.75 5.56
CA HIS A 145 -17.49 -1.81 5.80
C HIS A 145 -16.59 -1.91 4.55
N PRO A 146 -15.27 -2.12 4.71
CA PRO A 146 -14.43 -2.36 3.54
C PRO A 146 -15.03 -3.54 2.78
N PRO A 147 -15.28 -3.45 1.45
CA PRO A 147 -15.77 -4.60 0.72
C PRO A 147 -14.77 -5.75 0.89
N GLU A 148 -15.30 -6.97 0.97
CA GLU A 148 -14.50 -8.18 1.29
C GLU A 148 -13.35 -8.41 0.29
N SER A 149 -13.36 -7.68 -0.82
CA SER A 149 -12.29 -7.60 -1.83
C SER A 149 -12.07 -6.15 -2.28
N VAL A 150 -11.50 -5.27 -1.46
CA VAL A 150 -10.81 -4.09 -2.01
C VAL A 150 -9.44 -4.55 -2.51
N SER A 151 -9.32 -4.64 -3.83
CA SER A 151 -8.05 -4.79 -4.53
C SER A 151 -7.29 -3.47 -4.47
N VAL A 152 -6.61 -3.21 -3.36
CA VAL A 152 -5.78 -2.01 -3.20
C VAL A 152 -4.43 -2.27 -3.88
N ALA A 153 -4.20 -1.63 -5.01
CA ALA A 153 -2.85 -1.28 -5.42
C ALA A 153 -2.56 0.09 -4.78
N LEU A 154 -1.82 0.08 -3.67
CA LEU A 154 -1.01 1.24 -3.34
C LEU A 154 0.31 1.14 -4.11
#